data_AF-A0ABC8UVC8-F1
#
_entry.id   AF-A0ABC8UVC8-F1
#
_cell.length_a   1.000
_cell.length_b   1.000
_cell.length_c   1.000
_cell.angle_alpha   90.00
_cell.angle_beta   90.00
_cell.angle_gamma   90.00
#
_symmetry.space_group_name_H-M   'P 1'
#
loop_
_entity.id
_entity.type
_entity.pdbx_description
1 polymer ?
#
loop_
_entity_poly.entity_id
_entity_poly.type
_entity_poly.pdbx_seq_one_letter_code
_entity_poly.pdbx_strand_id
1 'polypeptide(L)' 'MRKEVKNVKAELVKLYSKHIGKSPEQIEADIRRPKYFSPSEAVEYGIIDKVLYNERSSGDRGVVSDLKKAQLI' A
#
# COMPACT_ATOMS: atom_id res chain seq x y z
N MET A 1 15.81 23.68 -12.30
CA MET A 1 16.22 22.27 -12.13
C MET A 1 16.33 21.78 -10.68
N ARG A 2 17.31 22.17 -9.83
CA ARG A 2 17.39 21.61 -8.45
C ARG A 2 16.21 21.98 -7.52
N LYS A 3 15.56 23.12 -7.73
CA LYS A 3 14.44 23.59 -6.92
C LYS A 3 13.14 22.84 -7.24
N GLU A 4 12.85 22.60 -8.52
CA GLU A 4 11.68 21.82 -8.94
C GLU A 4 11.74 20.38 -8.43
N VAL A 5 12.90 19.73 -8.53
CA VAL A 5 13.07 18.36 -8.02
C VAL A 5 12.79 18.27 -6.51
N LYS A 6 13.20 19.28 -5.73
CA LYS A 6 12.89 19.35 -4.29
C LYS A 6 11.40 19.58 -4.02
N ASN A 7 10.78 20.47 -4.79
CA ASN A 7 9.35 20.76 -4.64
C ASN A 7 8.49 19.53 -4.96
N VAL A 8 8.79 18.85 -6.08
CA VAL A 8 8.09 17.62 -6.48
C VAL A 8 8.27 16.53 -5.43
N LYS A 9 9.47 16.34 -4.90
CA LYS A 9 9.71 15.37 -3.83
C LYS A 9 8.86 15.68 -2.59
N ALA A 10 8.83 16.94 -2.16
CA ALA A 10 8.07 17.34 -0.97
C ALA A 10 6.55 17.13 -1.15
N GLU A 11 6.01 17.42 -2.34
CA GLU A 11 4.61 17.11 -2.65
C GLU A 11 4.31 15.60 -2.62
N LEU A 12 5.21 14.79 -3.19
CA LEU A 12 5.07 13.34 -3.20
C LEU A 12 5.01 12.78 -1.77
N VAL A 13 5.93 13.21 -0.91
CA VAL A 13 6.00 12.80 0.50
C VAL A 13 4.73 13.19 1.23
N LYS A 14 4.24 14.41 1.02
CA LYS A 14 3.01 14.91 1.63
C LYS A 14 1.79 14.08 1.21
N LEU A 15 1.70 13.74 -0.08
CA LEU A 15 0.62 12.91 -0.61
C LEU A 15 0.65 11.51 0.01
N TYR A 16 1.81 10.87 0.03
CA TYR A 16 1.96 9.54 0.62
C TYR A 16 1.67 9.53 2.12
N SER A 17 2.18 10.50 2.87
CA SER A 17 1.90 10.61 4.31
C SER A 17 0.38 10.69 4.59
N LYS A 18 -0.36 11.46 3.77
CA LYS A 18 -1.82 11.62 3.91
C LYS A 18 -2.59 10.32 3.69
N HIS A 19 -2.20 9.51 2.70
CA HIS A 19 -2.97 8.30 2.31
C HIS A 19 -2.51 7.04 3.03
N ILE A 20 -1.22 6.92 3.31
CA ILE A 20 -0.62 5.73 3.95
C ILE A 20 -0.73 5.82 5.48
N GLY A 21 -0.94 7.01 6.03
CA GLY A 21 -1.07 7.23 7.48
C GLY A 21 0.26 7.20 8.24
N LYS A 22 1.39 7.33 7.53
CA LYS A 22 2.74 7.41 8.10
C LYS A 22 3.25 8.85 8.15
N SER A 23 4.24 9.11 8.99
CA SER A 23 4.82 10.45 9.07
C SER A 23 5.61 10.80 7.78
N PRO A 24 5.68 12.08 7.39
CA PRO A 24 6.51 12.51 6.27
C PRO A 24 7.96 12.04 6.35
N GLU A 25 8.55 12.04 7.55
CA GLU A 25 9.94 11.62 7.79
C GLU A 25 10.14 10.12 7.53
N GLN A 26 9.17 9.29 7.91
CA GLN A 26 9.20 7.85 7.62
C GLN A 26 9.11 7.60 6.13
N ILE A 27 8.18 8.26 5.43
CA ILE A 27 8.04 8.15 3.98
C ILE A 27 9.32 8.62 3.28
N GLU A 28 9.93 9.73 3.71
CA GLU A 28 11.20 10.21 3.13
C GLU A 28 12.35 9.20 3.27
N ALA A 29 12.43 8.53 4.42
CA ALA A 29 13.42 7.49 4.66
C ALA A 29 13.15 6.25 3.78
N ASP A 30 11.90 5.83 3.69
CA ASP A 30 11.48 4.65 2.94
C ASP A 30 11.63 4.84 1.42
N ILE A 31 11.35 6.04 0.87
CA ILE A 31 11.53 6.32 -0.57
C ILE A 31 12.97 6.64 -0.97
N ARG A 32 13.89 6.78 0.00
CA ARG A 32 15.30 7.10 -0.28
C ARG A 32 15.99 5.99 -1.09
N ARG A 33 15.52 4.74 -0.94
CA ARG A 33 15.90 3.60 -1.77
C ARG A 33 14.64 2.92 -2.27
N PRO A 34 14.64 2.35 -3.48
CA PRO A 34 13.51 1.54 -3.94
C PRO A 34 13.25 0.40 -2.96
N LYS A 35 12.02 0.34 -2.44
CA LYS A 35 11.53 -0.75 -1.61
C LYS A 35 10.39 -1.43 -2.35
N TYR A 36 10.49 -2.74 -2.49
CA TYR A 36 9.45 -3.57 -3.09
C TYR A 36 8.64 -4.22 -1.98
N PHE A 37 7.35 -4.40 -2.22
CA PHE A 37 6.42 -4.98 -1.28
C PHE A 37 5.74 -6.17 -1.93
N SER A 38 5.62 -7.27 -1.19
CA SER A 38 4.63 -8.29 -1.50
C SER A 38 3.21 -7.73 -1.32
N PRO A 39 2.18 -8.38 -1.88
CA PRO A 39 0.80 -7.92 -1.73
C PRO A 39 0.37 -7.76 -0.26
N SER A 40 0.77 -8.70 0.61
CA SER A 40 0.46 -8.65 2.05
C SER A 40 1.16 -7.47 2.75
N GLU A 41 2.44 -7.25 2.46
CA GLU A 41 3.19 -6.12 3.01
C GLU A 41 2.64 -4.78 2.51
N ALA A 42 2.13 -4.72 1.29
CA ALA A 42 1.52 -3.51 0.74
C ALA A 42 0.21 -3.14 1.47
N VAL A 43 -0.56 -4.14 1.91
CA VAL A 43 -1.75 -3.92 2.77
C VAL A 43 -1.31 -3.43 4.14
N GLU A 44 -0.39 -4.11 4.80
CA GLU A 44 0.10 -3.74 6.13
C GLU A 44 0.76 -2.35 6.14
N TYR A 45 1.48 -2.02 5.07
CA TYR A 45 2.10 -0.71 4.92
C TYR A 45 1.07 0.40 4.69
N GLY A 46 -0.14 0.08 4.20
CA GLY A 46 -1.19 1.05 3.88
C GLY A 46 -1.14 1.59 2.44
N ILE A 47 -0.50 0.86 1.53
CA ILE A 47 -0.43 1.21 0.09
C ILE A 47 -1.71 0.80 -0.64
N ILE A 48 -2.29 -0.34 -0.25
CA ILE A 48 -3.51 -0.90 -0.83
C ILE A 48 -4.44 -1.41 0.27
N ASP A 49 -5.75 -1.44 0.03
CA ASP A 49 -6.72 -1.86 1.05
C ASP A 49 -6.88 -3.38 1.14
N LYS A 50 -6.80 -4.09 0.00
CA LYS A 50 -7.05 -5.54 -0.07
C LYS A 50 -6.35 -6.19 -1.26
N VAL A 51 -5.94 -7.45 -1.07
CA VAL A 51 -5.46 -8.33 -2.15
C VAL A 51 -6.62 -9.21 -2.63
N LEU A 52 -6.83 -9.27 -3.95
CA LEU A 52 -7.84 -10.13 -4.56
C LEU A 52 -7.17 -11.41 -5.11
N TYR A 53 -7.79 -12.56 -4.87
CA TYR A 53 -7.37 -13.84 -5.44
C TYR A 53 -8.51 -14.39 -6.29
N ASN A 54 -8.18 -15.01 -7.42
CA ASN A 54 -9.16 -15.63 -8.31
C ASN A 54 -9.44 -17.06 -7.87
N GLU A 55 -10.71 -17.43 -7.72
CA GLU A 55 -11.16 -18.75 -7.25
C GLU A 55 -10.88 -19.91 -8.23
N ARG A 56 -10.41 -19.62 -9.45
CA ARG A 56 -10.04 -20.65 -10.43
C ARG A 56 -8.70 -21.33 -10.14
N SER A 57 -7.94 -20.81 -9.18
CA SER A 57 -6.68 -21.40 -8.72
C SER A 57 -6.98 -22.24 -7.48
N SER A 58 -7.19 -23.53 -7.68
CA SER A 58 -7.42 -24.52 -6.62
C SER A 58 -6.37 -24.38 -5.51
N GLY A 59 -6.71 -23.75 -4.39
CA GLY A 59 -5.94 -23.87 -3.16
C GLY A 59 -5.42 -22.60 -2.50
N ASP A 60 -5.97 -21.41 -2.72
CA ASP A 60 -5.68 -20.29 -1.82
C ASP A 60 -6.92 -19.55 -1.34
N ARG A 61 -7.06 -19.45 -0.01
CA ARG A 61 -8.23 -18.89 0.69
C ARG A 61 -8.25 -17.37 0.50
N GLY A 62 -8.70 -16.91 -0.65
CA GLY A 62 -8.85 -15.50 -0.93
C GLY A 62 -10.29 -15.03 -0.81
N VAL A 63 -10.51 -14.02 0.05
CA VAL A 63 -11.62 -13.06 0.15
C VAL A 63 -13.06 -13.55 0.26
N VAL A 64 -13.41 -14.69 -0.32
CA VAL A 64 -14.74 -15.30 -0.22
C VAL A 64 -14.97 -15.88 1.16
N SER A 65 -13.92 -16.41 1.82
CA SER A 65 -14.01 -16.85 3.22
C SER A 65 -14.32 -15.70 4.19
N ASP A 66 -13.79 -14.50 3.95
CA ASP A 66 -14.02 -13.34 4.83
C ASP A 66 -15.44 -12.77 4.65
N LEU A 67 -15.95 -12.75 3.41
CA LEU A 67 -17.33 -12.35 3.11
C LEU A 67 -18.36 -13.33 3.70
N LYS A 68 -18.05 -14.64 3.65
CA LYS A 68 -18.87 -15.69 4.26
C LYS A 68 -18.85 -15.62 5.79
N LYS A 69 -17.70 -15.26 6.38
CA LYS A 69 -17.56 -15.04 7.83
C LYS A 69 -18.30 -13.79 8.31
N ALA A 70 -18.41 -12.78 7.47
CA ALA A 70 -19.16 -11.55 7.72
C ALA A 70 -20.68 -11.68 7.49
N GLN A 71 -21.19 -12.88 7.15
CA GLN A 71 -22.63 -13.16 6.95
C GLN A 71 -23.32 -12.24 5.93
N LEU A 72 -22.56 -11.68 4.98
CA LEU A 72 -23.14 -10.81 3.93
C LEU A 72 -23.64 -11.62 2.73
N ILE A 73 -23.30 -12.91 2.65
CA ILE A 73 -23.84 -13.96 1.78
C ILE A 73 -23.75 -15.30 2.50
#